data_AF-A0A7C0V6T6-F1
#
_entry.id   AF-A0A7C0V6T6-F1
#
_cell.length_a   1.000
_cell.length_b   1.000
_cell.length_c   1.000
_cell.angle_alpha   90.00
_cell.angle_beta   90.00
_cell.angle_gamma   90.00
#
_symmetry.space_group_name_H-M   'P 1'
#
loop_
_entity.id
_entity.type
_entity.pdbx_description
1 polymer ?
#
loop_
_entity_poly.entity_id
_entity_poly.type
_entity_poly.pdbx_seq_one_letter_code
_entity_poly.pdbx_strand_id
1 'polypeptide(L)'
;MYIERVRYKRGEKTYEQILLRESYRQPGAKRSAVKKRTLLNLTKYSPKLIRAIELALKHKEDLSALTSLKEVNMQQSQSVGGVFTLLQVARRSRNPRVQRRLLRGPVIREPGLADRKPAGHRKPAV
;
A
#
# COMPACT_ATOMS: atom_id res chain seq x y z
N MET A 1 9.75 6.13 8.30
CA MET A 1 9.17 7.11 9.23
C MET A 1 9.15 6.47 10.61
N TYR A 2 9.56 7.17 11.66
CA TYR A 2 9.77 6.59 13.00
C TYR A 2 9.53 7.64 14.09
N ILE A 3 9.23 7.19 15.31
CA ILE A 3 9.14 8.05 16.49
C ILE A 3 10.49 8.04 17.21
N GLU A 4 10.99 9.23 17.56
CA GLU A 4 12.22 9.43 18.31
C GLU A 4 11.91 10.13 19.63
N ARG A 5 12.44 9.60 20.73
CA ARG A 5 12.34 10.20 22.07
C ARG A 5 13.69 10.78 22.44
N VAL A 6 13.75 12.09 22.55
CA VAL A 6 14.95 12.83 22.91
C VAL A 6 14.80 13.31 24.35
N ARG A 7 15.73 12.91 25.20
CA ARG A 7 15.80 13.38 26.58
C ARG A 7 16.99 14.33 26.70
N TYR A 8 16.76 15.50 27.28
CA TYR A 8 17.83 16.45 27.53
C TYR A 8 17.63 17.11 28.90
N LYS A 9 18.75 17.49 29.51
CA LYS A 9 18.77 18.20 30.79
C LYS A 9 18.94 19.68 30.54
N ARG A 10 18.20 20.51 31.27
CA ARG A 10 18.39 21.96 31.30
C ARG A 10 18.41 22.39 32.77
N GLY A 11 19.61 22.64 33.28
CA GLY A 11 19.85 22.79 34.72
C GLY A 11 19.52 21.49 35.46
N GLU A 12 18.73 21.58 36.52
CA GLU A 12 18.28 20.44 37.32
C GLU A 12 17.07 19.70 36.72
N LYS A 13 16.38 20.29 35.73
CA LYS A 13 15.17 19.72 35.15
C LYS A 13 15.50 18.87 33.92
N THR A 14 14.88 17.69 33.85
CA THR A 14 14.96 16.79 32.68
C THR A 14 13.70 16.93 31.84
N TYR A 15 13.89 17.15 30.54
CA TYR A 15 12.83 17.31 29.56
C TYR A 15 12.85 16.14 28.58
N GLU A 16 11.67 15.69 28.17
CA GLU A 16 11.49 14.67 27.12
C GLU A 16 10.75 15.29 25.95
N GLN A 17 11.26 15.08 24.75
CA GLN A 17 10.65 15.50 23.50
C GLN A 17 10.41 14.28 22.62
N ILE A 18 9.18 14.16 22.11
CA ILE A 18 8.75 13.05 21.28
C ILE A 18 8.54 13.60 19.86
N LEU A 19 9.26 13.07 18.88
CA LEU A 19 9.29 13.57 17.51
C LEU A 19 8.93 12.48 16.51
N LEU A 20 8.09 12.81 15.53
CA LEU A 20 7.88 12.01 14.34
C LEU A 20 8.88 12.44 13.26
N ARG A 21 9.71 11.51 12.80
CA ARG A 21 10.79 11.78 11.84
C ARG A 21 10.77 10.84 10.66
N GLU A 22 11.39 11.29 9.58
CA GLU A 22 11.54 10.52 8.36
C GLU A 22 12.97 10.62 7.84
N SER A 23 13.51 9.48 7.42
CA SER A 23 14.77 9.39 6.70
C SER A 23 14.50 9.44 5.20
N TYR A 24 15.18 10.33 4.49
CA TYR A 24 15.03 10.48 3.04
C TYR A 24 16.42 10.59 2.37
N ARG A 25 16.48 10.21 1.09
CA ARG A 25 17.67 10.42 0.25
C ARG A 25 17.44 11.66 -0.58
N GLN A 26 18.37 12.61 -0.53
CA GLN A 26 18.25 13.82 -1.32
C GLN A 26 18.65 13.52 -2.78
N PRO A 27 17.75 13.72 -3.75
CA PRO A 27 18.10 13.55 -5.15
C PRO A 27 19.19 14.57 -5.55
N GLY A 28 20.25 14.10 -6.22
CA GLY A 28 21.34 14.94 -6.73
C GLY A 28 22.53 15.19 -5.78
N ALA A 29 22.59 14.57 -4.60
CA ALA A 29 23.74 14.72 -3.71
C ALA A 29 24.96 13.91 -4.18
N LYS A 30 26.16 14.53 -4.20
CA LYS A 30 27.46 13.92 -4.60
C LYS A 30 27.80 12.60 -3.89
N ARG A 31 27.17 12.34 -2.74
CA ARG A 31 27.20 11.06 -2.03
C ARG A 31 25.76 10.75 -1.60
N SER A 32 25.35 9.49 -1.71
CA SER A 32 24.02 8.98 -1.31
C SER A 32 23.78 9.04 0.21
N ALA A 33 23.88 10.23 0.80
CA ALA A 33 23.68 10.47 2.21
C ALA A 33 22.20 10.42 2.56
N VAL A 34 21.88 9.67 3.61
CA VAL A 34 20.54 9.62 4.19
C VAL A 34 20.39 10.81 5.14
N LYS A 35 19.44 11.69 4.85
CA LYS A 35 19.09 12.83 5.70
C LYS A 35 17.86 12.50 6.55
N LYS A 36 17.73 13.16 7.70
CA LYS A 36 16.58 13.02 8.60
C LYS A 36 15.82 14.35 8.65
N ARG A 37 14.52 14.33 8.39
CA ARG A 37 13.61 15.48 8.58
C ARG A 37 12.65 15.24 9.74
N THR A 38 12.30 16.29 10.45
CA THR A 38 11.26 16.26 11.49
C THR A 38 9.93 16.62 10.84
N LEU A 39 8.93 15.75 10.99
CA LEU A 39 7.59 15.96 10.45
C LEU A 39 6.68 16.62 11.47
N LEU A 40 6.73 16.14 12.72
CA LEU A 40 5.84 16.64 13.78
C LEU A 40 6.46 16.47 15.17
N ASN A 41 6.18 17.41 16.06
CA ASN A 41 6.46 17.27 17.49
C ASN A 41 5.23 16.72 18.21
N LEU A 42 5.35 15.50 18.76
CA LEU A 42 4.29 14.76 19.42
C LEU A 42 4.22 14.99 20.94
N THR A 43 5.13 15.78 21.52
CA THR A 43 5.26 15.97 22.98
C THR A 43 3.99 16.50 23.66
N LYS A 44 3.15 17.25 22.93
CA LYS A 44 1.91 17.83 23.46
C LYS A 44 0.72 16.87 23.45
N TYR A 45 0.82 15.73 22.75
CA TYR A 45 -0.29 14.82 22.58
C TYR A 45 -0.34 13.78 23.70
N SER A 46 -1.52 13.18 23.89
CA SER A 46 -1.73 12.14 24.89
C SER A 46 -0.79 10.95 24.68
N PRO A 47 -0.25 10.35 25.76
CA PRO A 47 0.54 9.11 25.69
C PRO A 47 -0.18 7.97 24.95
N LYS A 48 -1.51 7.91 25.03
CA LYS A 48 -2.32 6.90 24.31
C LYS A 48 -2.23 7.08 22.79
N LEU A 49 -2.28 8.33 22.32
CA LEU A 49 -2.14 8.64 20.90
C LEU A 49 -0.75 8.31 20.39
N ILE A 50 0.28 8.67 21.16
CA ILE A 50 1.68 8.38 20.81
C ILE A 50 1.89 6.87 20.66
N ARG A 51 1.37 6.06 21.61
CA ARG A 51 1.43 4.59 21.53
C ARG A 51 0.69 4.03 20.32
N ALA A 52 -0.47 4.60 19.97
CA ALA A 52 -1.21 4.18 18.79
C ALA A 52 -0.40 4.42 17.49
N ILE A 53 0.26 5.59 17.40
CA ILE A 53 1.13 5.90 16.26
C ILE A 53 2.38 5.00 16.26
N GLU A 54 3.00 4.74 17.42
CA GLU A 54 4.12 3.80 17.53
C GLU A 54 3.74 2.40 17.02
N LEU A 55 2.56 1.92 17.40
CA LEU A 55 2.03 0.62 16.98
C LEU A 55 1.72 0.59 15.48
N ALA A 56 1.08 1.65 14.96
CA ALA A 56 0.82 1.78 13.53
C ALA A 56 2.11 1.81 12.70
N LEU A 57 3.17 2.48 13.19
CA LEU A 57 4.46 2.53 12.51
C LEU A 57 5.22 1.20 12.56
N LYS A 58 5.08 0.44 13.64
CA LYS A 58 5.70 -0.91 13.78
C LYS A 58 5.10 -1.91 12.79
N HIS A 59 3.81 -1.80 12.51
CA HIS A 59 3.06 -2.69 11.62
C HIS A 59 2.77 -2.05 10.23
N LYS A 60 3.58 -1.06 9.81
CA LYS A 60 3.32 -0.29 8.58
C LYS A 60 3.27 -1.15 7.31
N GLU A 61 4.06 -2.23 7.26
CA GLU A 61 4.13 -3.15 6.11
C GLU A 61 3.16 -4.33 6.23
N ASP A 62 2.66 -4.61 7.44
CA ASP A 62 1.73 -5.71 7.70
C ASP A 62 0.47 -5.20 8.42
N LEU A 63 -0.44 -4.68 7.61
CA LEU A 63 -1.75 -4.19 8.06
C LEU A 63 -2.62 -5.31 8.64
N SER A 64 -2.30 -6.58 8.38
CA SER A 64 -3.01 -7.75 8.93
C SER A 64 -2.93 -7.77 10.47
N ALA A 65 -1.80 -7.36 11.03
CA ALA A 65 -1.61 -7.24 12.48
C ALA A 65 -2.46 -6.12 13.13
N LEU A 66 -2.86 -5.10 12.34
CA LEU A 66 -3.77 -4.03 12.78
C LEU A 66 -5.25 -4.42 12.63
N THR A 67 -5.53 -5.52 11.92
CA THR A 67 -6.88 -5.99 11.59
C THR A 67 -7.57 -6.69 12.78
N SER A 68 -6.88 -6.86 13.91
CA SER A 68 -7.50 -7.33 15.16
C SER A 68 -8.45 -6.29 15.79
N LEU A 69 -8.55 -5.09 15.22
CA LEU A 69 -9.62 -4.16 15.52
C LEU A 69 -10.90 -4.61 14.82
N LYS A 70 -11.87 -4.99 15.64
CA LYS A 70 -13.19 -5.59 15.40
C LYS A 70 -14.12 -4.84 14.42
N GLU A 71 -13.61 -3.90 13.63
CA GLU A 71 -14.38 -2.99 12.77
C GLU A 71 -13.63 -2.72 11.46
N VAL A 72 -13.29 -3.77 10.71
CA VAL A 72 -13.10 -3.58 9.27
C VAL A 72 -14.49 -3.42 8.66
N ASN A 73 -14.99 -2.19 8.62
CA ASN A 73 -16.14 -1.84 7.82
C ASN A 73 -15.69 -1.83 6.35
N MET A 74 -15.50 -3.03 5.80
CA MET A 74 -15.21 -3.26 4.39
C MET A 74 -16.45 -2.80 3.62
N GLN A 75 -16.41 -1.56 3.11
CA GLN A 75 -17.36 -1.04 2.14
C GLN A 75 -17.14 -1.77 0.80
N GLN A 76 -17.57 -3.03 0.73
CA GLN A 76 -17.63 -3.75 -0.54
C GLN A 76 -18.76 -3.15 -1.38
N SER A 77 -18.41 -2.64 -2.56
CA SER A 77 -19.40 -2.10 -3.50
C SER A 77 -20.30 -3.22 -4.04
N GLN A 78 -21.50 -2.86 -4.50
CA GLN A 78 -22.50 -3.79 -5.05
C GLN A 78 -21.96 -4.73 -6.15
N SER A 79 -20.86 -4.34 -6.81
CA SER A 79 -20.14 -5.16 -7.80
C SER A 79 -19.66 -6.51 -7.23
N VAL A 80 -19.24 -6.55 -5.97
CA VAL A 80 -18.75 -7.79 -5.34
C VAL A 80 -19.86 -8.84 -5.21
N GLY A 81 -21.08 -8.41 -4.89
CA GLY A 81 -22.25 -9.29 -4.81
C GLY A 81 -22.63 -9.87 -6.19
N GLY A 82 -22.51 -9.08 -7.26
CA GLY A 82 -22.74 -9.55 -8.63
C GLY A 82 -21.76 -10.63 -9.06
N VAL A 83 -20.45 -10.40 -8.83
CA VAL A 83 -19.39 -11.39 -9.14
C VAL A 83 -19.57 -12.66 -8.29
N PHE A 84 -19.92 -12.52 -7.02
CA PHE A 84 -20.18 -13.66 -6.14
C PHE A 84 -21.38 -14.49 -6.61
N THR A 85 -22.46 -13.84 -7.04
CA THR A 85 -23.65 -14.52 -7.55
C THR A 85 -23.34 -15.31 -8.83
N LEU A 86 -22.59 -14.72 -9.76
CA LEU A 86 -22.12 -15.40 -10.98
C LEU A 86 -21.27 -16.63 -10.65
N LEU A 87 -20.37 -16.52 -9.67
CA LEU A 87 -19.55 -17.64 -9.20
C LEU A 87 -20.42 -18.77 -8.62
N GLN A 88 -21.43 -18.44 -7.81
CA GLN A 88 -22.32 -19.43 -7.22
C GLN A 88 -23.20 -20.13 -8.28
N VAL A 89 -23.67 -19.39 -9.29
CA VAL A 89 -24.40 -19.96 -10.44
C VAL A 89 -23.48 -20.88 -11.25
N ALA A 90 -22.24 -20.47 -11.53
CA ALA A 90 -21.27 -21.30 -12.25
C ALA A 90 -20.99 -22.62 -11.51
N ARG A 91 -20.82 -22.55 -10.18
CA ARG A 91 -20.60 -23.74 -9.32
C ARG A 91 -21.79 -24.69 -9.29
N ARG A 92 -23.02 -24.16 -9.28
CA ARG A 92 -24.24 -24.98 -9.27
C ARG A 92 -24.56 -25.57 -10.64
N SER A 93 -24.12 -24.91 -11.72
CA SER A 93 -24.26 -25.45 -13.07
C SER A 93 -23.32 -26.65 -13.26
N ARG A 94 -23.88 -27.83 -13.57
CA ARG A 94 -23.12 -29.06 -13.91
C ARG A 94 -22.53 -29.05 -15.33
N ASN A 95 -22.68 -27.95 -16.07
CA ASN A 95 -22.23 -27.85 -17.45
C ASN A 95 -20.83 -27.19 -17.54
N PRO A 96 -19.78 -27.93 -17.91
CA PRO A 96 -18.39 -27.45 -17.89
C PRO A 96 -18.13 -26.34 -18.93
N ARG A 97 -18.96 -26.24 -19.99
CA ARG A 97 -18.84 -25.17 -21.00
C ARG A 97 -19.23 -23.80 -20.43
N VAL A 98 -20.24 -23.77 -19.54
CA VAL A 98 -20.71 -22.55 -18.87
C VAL A 98 -19.69 -22.09 -17.83
N GLN A 99 -19.12 -23.02 -17.06
CA GLN A 99 -18.04 -22.72 -16.12
C GLN A 99 -16.81 -22.13 -16.81
N ARG A 100 -16.39 -22.70 -17.95
CA ARG A 100 -15.26 -22.17 -18.74
C ARG A 100 -15.51 -20.77 -19.29
N ARG A 101 -16.76 -20.43 -19.63
CA ARG A 101 -17.12 -19.12 -20.20
C ARG A 101 -17.30 -18.05 -19.13
N LEU A 102 -17.79 -18.41 -17.94
CA LEU A 102 -17.97 -17.50 -16.80
C LEU A 102 -16.67 -17.22 -16.02
N LEU A 103 -15.76 -18.20 -15.96
CA LEU A 103 -14.48 -18.07 -15.25
C LEU A 103 -13.36 -17.46 -16.10
N ARG A 104 -13.54 -17.35 -17.42
CA ARG A 104 -12.71 -16.49 -18.26
C ARG A 104 -13.22 -15.06 -18.08
N GLY A 105 -12.61 -14.32 -17.17
CA GLY A 105 -12.90 -12.90 -16.98
C GLY A 105 -12.73 -12.10 -18.29
N PRO A 106 -13.28 -10.87 -18.38
CA PRO A 106 -13.05 -10.02 -19.52
C PRO A 106 -11.54 -9.83 -19.68
N VAL A 107 -11.03 -10.05 -20.90
CA VAL A 107 -9.68 -9.59 -21.26
C VAL A 107 -9.75 -8.06 -21.17
N ILE A 108 -9.22 -7.51 -20.07
CA ILE A 108 -9.00 -6.08 -19.95
C ILE A 108 -7.98 -5.75 -21.03
N ARG A 109 -8.45 -5.26 -22.19
CA ARG A 109 -7.57 -4.67 -23.19
C ARG A 109 -7.04 -3.38 -22.57
N GLU A 110 -5.77 -3.36 -22.20
CA GLU A 110 -5.11 -2.10 -21.88
C GLU A 110 -5.20 -1.17 -23.11
N PRO A 111 -5.71 0.06 -22.95
CA PRO A 111 -5.71 1.03 -24.04
C PRO A 111 -4.30 1.59 -24.17
N GLY A 112 -3.51 1.03 -25.09
CA GLY A 112 -2.15 1.56 -25.32
C GLY A 112 -1.24 0.82 -26.29
N LEU A 113 -1.64 -0.34 -26.84
CA LEU A 113 -0.77 -1.14 -27.72
C LEU A 113 -1.27 -1.23 -29.16
N ALA A 114 -1.77 -0.11 -29.73
CA ALA A 114 -2.27 -0.06 -31.11
C ALA A 114 -1.30 0.61 -32.11
N ASP A 115 -0.19 1.22 -31.68
CA ASP A 115 0.66 2.05 -32.57
C ASP A 115 2.06 1.49 -32.88
N ARG A 116 2.26 0.17 -32.84
CA ARG A 116 3.47 -0.43 -33.44
C ARG A 116 3.13 -1.05 -34.79
N LYS A 117 3.34 -0.25 -35.85
CA LYS A 117 3.42 -0.67 -37.25
C LYS A 117 4.31 -1.92 -37.35
N PRO A 118 3.89 -3.03 -37.99
CA PRO A 118 4.74 -4.21 -38.14
C PRO A 118 5.93 -3.87 -39.04
N ALA A 119 7.14 -4.17 -38.56
CA ALA A 119 8.38 -4.03 -39.32
C ALA A 119 8.35 -4.93 -40.56
N GLY A 120 8.64 -4.34 -41.71
CA GLY A 120 8.53 -4.96 -43.02
C GLY A 120 9.34 -6.24 -43.17
N HIS A 121 8.74 -7.22 -43.86
CA HIS A 121 9.41 -8.41 -44.35
C HIS A 121 10.48 -8.03 -45.38
N ARG A 122 11.76 -8.27 -45.06
CA ARG A 122 12.82 -8.34 -46.07
C ARG A 122 12.72 -9.69 -46.78
N LYS A 123 12.52 -9.67 -48.10
CA LYS A 123 12.64 -10.86 -48.97
C LYS A 123 14.10 -11.35 -48.99
N PRO A 124 14.36 -12.67 -49.06
CA PRO A 124 15.69 -13.19 -49.31
C PRO A 124 16.08 -12.91 -50.77
N ALA A 125 17.33 -12.49 -50.98
CA ALA A 125 17.93 -12.35 -52.30
C ALA A 125 18.19 -13.74 -52.90
N VAL A 126 17.87 -13.90 -54.19
CA VAL A 126 18.30 -15.00 -55.05
C VAL A 126 19.62 -14.61 -55.67
#